data_AF-A0A3D6EXW1-F1
#
_entry.id   AF-A0A3D6EXW1-F1
#
_cell.length_a   1.000
_cell.length_b   1.000
_cell.length_c   1.000
_cell.angle_alpha   90.00
_cell.angle_beta   90.00
_cell.angle_gamma   90.00
#
_symmetry.space_group_name_H-M   'P 1'
#
loop_
_entity.id
_entity.type
_entity.pdbx_description
1 polymer ?
#
loop_
_entity_poly.entity_id
_entity_poly.type
_entity_poly.pdbx_seq_one_letter_code
_entity_poly.pdbx_strand_id
1 'polypeptide(L)'
;TDKATMEYESYNTGTLLYIGAKEKEAVAVNGVLAIIGEKNADWQTLLKAHQSKGSASAKTSTPATETKAVEQTPVSGSNGSTTESTNGRLKASPLAKKMAKDLGFDIGKIQGSGEGGRVTKHDVESYKPSATLSTK
;
A
#
# COMPACT_ATOMS: atom_id res chain seq x y z
N THR A 1 -18.65 -28.40 4.60
CA THR A 1 -18.61 -26.97 4.93
C THR A 1 -20.02 -26.47 4.83
N ASP A 2 -20.52 -25.78 5.86
CA ASP A 2 -21.84 -25.19 5.85
C ASP A 2 -21.96 -24.12 4.74
N LYS A 3 -23.12 -24.02 4.08
CA LYS A 3 -23.34 -23.01 3.04
C LYS A 3 -24.02 -21.80 3.68
N ALA A 4 -23.27 -20.71 3.82
CA ALA A 4 -23.81 -19.43 4.26
C ALA A 4 -24.23 -18.58 3.05
N THR A 5 -25.44 -18.02 3.11
CA THR A 5 -25.88 -16.94 2.22
C THR A 5 -25.53 -15.62 2.91
N MET A 6 -24.70 -14.81 2.26
CA MET A 6 -24.33 -13.49 2.76
C MET A 6 -24.56 -12.46 1.66
N GLU A 7 -25.12 -11.33 2.03
CA GLU A 7 -25.19 -10.16 1.16
C GLU A 7 -23.82 -9.49 1.17
N TYR A 8 -23.31 -9.16 -0.01
CA TYR A 8 -22.03 -8.46 -0.18
C TYR A 8 -22.27 -7.17 -0.94
N GLU A 9 -22.02 -6.05 -0.28
CA GLU A 9 -22.13 -4.73 -0.88
C GLU A 9 -20.84 -4.37 -1.60
N SER A 10 -20.97 -3.80 -2.81
CA SER A 10 -19.81 -3.29 -3.54
C SER A 10 -19.31 -2.00 -2.88
N TYR A 11 -18.06 -1.98 -2.45
CA TYR A 11 -17.38 -0.77 -1.99
C TYR A 11 -17.12 0.25 -3.12
N ASN A 12 -17.23 -0.19 -4.38
CA ASN A 12 -16.97 0.64 -5.55
C ASN A 12 -18.28 1.03 -6.21
N THR A 13 -18.44 2.34 -6.43
CA THR A 13 -19.51 2.91 -7.24
C THR A 13 -19.15 2.84 -8.73
N GLY A 14 -20.10 2.41 -9.56
CA GLY A 14 -19.89 2.30 -11.00
C GLY A 14 -21.03 1.57 -11.70
N THR A 15 -20.87 1.36 -13.01
CA THR A 15 -21.76 0.52 -13.82
C THR A 15 -21.28 -0.91 -13.78
N LEU A 16 -22.20 -1.87 -13.66
CA LEU A 16 -21.91 -3.29 -13.78
C LEU A 16 -21.60 -3.61 -15.26
N LEU A 17 -20.35 -3.94 -15.56
CA LEU A 17 -19.88 -4.14 -16.93
C LEU A 17 -19.88 -5.62 -17.32
N TYR A 18 -19.66 -6.50 -16.35
CA TYR A 18 -19.57 -7.94 -16.58
C TYR A 18 -20.02 -8.72 -15.35
N ILE A 19 -20.72 -9.83 -15.58
CA ILE A 19 -21.12 -10.80 -14.57
C ILE A 19 -20.40 -12.11 -14.90
N GLY A 20 -19.47 -12.53 -14.04
CA GLY A 20 -18.65 -13.71 -14.22
C GLY A 20 -19.27 -15.01 -13.70
N ALA A 21 -20.37 -14.91 -12.96
CA ALA A 21 -21.06 -16.04 -12.36
C ALA A 21 -22.56 -15.94 -12.62
N LYS A 22 -23.17 -17.00 -13.16
CA LYS A 22 -24.63 -17.05 -13.26
C LYS A 22 -25.25 -17.42 -11.92
N GLU A 23 -26.52 -17.07 -11.75
CA GLU A 23 -27.28 -17.43 -10.55
C GLU A 23 -27.18 -18.94 -10.30
N LYS A 24 -26.86 -19.33 -9.07
CA LYS A 24 -26.67 -20.73 -8.62
C LYS A 24 -25.45 -21.45 -9.18
N GLU A 25 -24.57 -20.77 -9.91
CA GLU A 25 -23.33 -21.34 -10.42
C GLU A 25 -22.21 -21.30 -9.36
N ALA A 26 -21.42 -22.38 -9.29
CA ALA A 26 -20.27 -22.45 -8.40
C ALA A 26 -19.08 -21.73 -9.03
N VAL A 27 -18.53 -20.74 -8.32
CA VAL A 27 -17.36 -19.98 -8.75
C VAL A 27 -16.14 -20.46 -7.98
N ALA A 28 -15.01 -20.59 -8.67
CA ALA A 28 -13.76 -20.95 -8.02
C ALA A 28 -13.38 -19.93 -6.93
N VAL A 29 -12.69 -20.40 -5.89
CA VAL A 29 -12.17 -19.50 -4.84
C VAL A 29 -11.20 -18.51 -5.48
N ASN A 30 -11.38 -17.22 -5.20
CA ASN A 30 -10.70 -16.09 -5.87
C ASN A 30 -11.07 -15.90 -7.36
N GLY A 31 -12.17 -16.49 -7.82
CA GLY A 31 -12.73 -16.24 -9.14
C GLY A 31 -13.41 -14.87 -9.23
N VAL A 32 -13.51 -14.35 -10.46
CA VAL A 32 -14.17 -13.07 -10.73
C VAL A 32 -15.69 -13.27 -10.69
N LEU A 33 -16.36 -12.60 -9.76
CA LEU A 33 -17.82 -12.59 -9.67
C LEU A 33 -18.45 -11.55 -10.61
N ALA A 34 -17.87 -10.35 -10.64
CA ALA A 34 -18.34 -9.25 -11.47
C ALA A 34 -17.22 -8.22 -11.71
N ILE A 35 -17.37 -7.40 -12.75
CA ILE A 35 -16.50 -6.24 -13.02
C ILE A 35 -17.37 -4.99 -12.99
N ILE A 36 -16.98 -4.02 -12.15
CA ILE A 36 -17.67 -2.75 -11.95
C ILE A 36 -16.70 -1.63 -12.32
N GLY A 37 -17.17 -0.64 -13.08
CA GLY A 37 -16.33 0.48 -13.54
C GLY A 37 -17.12 1.59 -14.23
N GLU A 38 -16.40 2.44 -14.97
CA GLU A 38 -17.02 3.53 -15.73
C GLU A 38 -17.89 3.03 -16.89
N LYS A 39 -18.88 3.83 -17.29
CA LYS A 39 -19.77 3.53 -18.40
C LYS A 39 -18.95 3.39 -19.69
N ASN A 40 -19.01 2.21 -20.32
CA ASN A 40 -18.24 1.80 -21.50
C ASN A 40 -16.74 1.47 -21.28
N ALA A 41 -16.29 1.25 -20.04
CA ALA A 41 -14.92 0.79 -19.82
C ALA A 41 -14.70 -0.63 -20.41
N ASP A 42 -13.50 -0.87 -20.93
CA ASP A 42 -13.13 -2.16 -21.53
C ASP A 42 -12.88 -3.24 -20.45
N TRP A 43 -13.95 -3.94 -20.11
CA TRP A 43 -13.93 -5.03 -19.13
C TRP A 43 -13.16 -6.27 -19.62
N GLN A 44 -12.98 -6.45 -20.93
CA GLN A 44 -12.29 -7.64 -21.46
C GLN A 44 -10.79 -7.57 -21.16
N THR A 45 -10.20 -6.39 -21.28
CA THR A 45 -8.79 -6.17 -20.91
C THR A 45 -8.58 -6.39 -19.41
N LEU A 46 -9.51 -5.95 -18.57
CA LEU A 46 -9.45 -6.18 -17.11
C LEU A 46 -9.55 -7.67 -16.76
N LEU A 47 -10.46 -8.40 -17.41
CA LEU A 47 -10.62 -9.84 -17.20
C LEU A 47 -9.36 -10.61 -17.62
N LYS A 48 -8.77 -10.28 -18.77
CA LYS A 48 -7.51 -10.89 -19.23
C LYS A 48 -6.34 -10.56 -18.32
N ALA A 49 -6.25 -9.31 -17.84
CA ALA A 49 -5.23 -8.90 -16.88
C ALA A 49 -5.34 -9.68 -15.56
N HIS A 50 -6.57 -9.96 -15.10
CA HIS A 50 -6.81 -10.78 -13.91
C HIS A 50 -6.39 -12.24 -14.13
N GLN A 51 -6.75 -12.85 -15.26
CA GLN A 51 -6.36 -14.23 -15.59
C GLN A 51 -4.85 -14.39 -15.76
N SER A 52 -4.16 -13.35 -16.27
CA SER A 52 -2.70 -13.36 -16.42
C SER A 52 -1.94 -13.11 -15.11
N LYS A 53 -2.56 -12.49 -14.10
CA LYS A 53 -1.96 -12.19 -12.79
C LYS A 53 -2.33 -13.22 -11.72
N GLY A 54 -2.25 -14.51 -12.07
CA GLY A 54 -2.52 -15.62 -11.15
C GLY A 54 -2.08 -15.34 -9.72
N SER A 55 -3.06 -15.35 -8.81
CA SER A 55 -2.92 -15.35 -7.35
C SER A 55 -1.89 -14.37 -6.78
N ALA A 56 -2.22 -13.08 -6.75
CA ALA A 56 -1.50 -12.13 -5.92
C ALA A 56 -2.44 -11.24 -5.10
N SER A 57 -2.53 -11.58 -3.82
CA SER A 57 -2.72 -10.67 -2.67
C SER A 57 -4.15 -10.32 -2.24
N ALA A 58 -4.67 -11.06 -1.26
CA ALA A 58 -5.50 -10.47 -0.22
C ALA A 58 -4.59 -9.82 0.83
N LYS A 59 -4.23 -8.55 0.62
CA LYS A 59 -3.83 -7.66 1.71
C LYS A 59 -5.00 -6.75 2.00
N THR A 60 -5.80 -7.17 2.97
CA THR A 60 -6.81 -6.35 3.62
C THR A 60 -6.08 -5.22 4.35
N SER A 61 -6.05 -4.03 3.75
CA SER A 61 -5.82 -2.79 4.46
C SER A 61 -7.19 -2.20 4.80
N THR A 62 -7.58 -2.32 6.06
CA THR A 62 -8.69 -1.56 6.63
C THR A 62 -8.10 -0.36 7.36
N PRO A 63 -8.33 0.88 6.90
CA PRO A 63 -8.27 2.06 7.74
C PRO A 63 -9.66 2.25 8.36
N ALA A 64 -9.78 1.99 9.66
CA ALA A 64 -10.89 2.47 10.46
C ALA A 64 -10.32 3.39 11.53
N THR A 65 -10.38 4.68 11.21
CA THR A 65 -10.37 5.80 12.13
C THR A 65 -11.45 5.57 13.18
N GLU A 66 -11.05 5.44 14.44
CA GLU A 66 -11.92 5.76 15.57
C GLU A 66 -11.18 6.74 16.47
N THR A 67 -11.42 8.02 16.19
CA THR A 67 -11.23 9.12 17.12
C THR A 67 -12.15 8.87 18.31
N LYS A 68 -11.59 8.61 19.48
CA LYS A 68 -12.25 8.93 20.74
C LYS A 68 -11.23 9.46 21.74
N ALA A 69 -11.53 10.69 22.16
CA ALA A 69 -10.80 11.57 23.04
C ALA A 69 -10.19 10.87 24.26
N VAL A 70 -8.91 11.16 24.51
CA VAL A 70 -8.37 11.20 25.86
C VAL A 70 -7.77 12.58 26.05
N GLU A 71 -8.54 13.40 26.74
CA GLU A 71 -8.07 14.59 27.43
C GLU A 71 -7.30 14.12 28.66
N GLN A 72 -6.02 14.51 28.80
CA GLN A 72 -5.46 15.15 30.00
C GLN A 72 -3.94 15.33 29.92
N THR A 73 -3.60 16.62 29.89
CA THR A 73 -2.50 17.35 30.54
C THR A 73 -1.01 17.08 30.23
N PRO A 74 -0.22 18.16 30.07
CA PRO A 74 1.21 18.12 29.78
C PRO A 74 2.04 18.15 31.06
N VAL A 75 3.01 17.26 31.21
CA VAL A 75 4.19 17.50 32.06
C VAL A 75 5.44 16.87 31.46
N SER A 76 6.47 17.71 31.32
CA SER A 76 7.89 17.44 31.62
C SER A 76 8.51 16.16 31.04
N GLY A 77 9.51 16.18 30.18
CA GLY A 77 10.62 17.12 30.08
C GLY A 77 11.92 16.32 29.90
N SER A 78 12.91 16.99 29.30
CA SER A 78 14.34 16.66 29.33
C SER A 78 14.90 15.63 28.33
N ASN A 79 15.61 16.20 27.35
CA ASN A 79 16.95 15.86 26.87
C ASN A 79 17.28 14.43 26.41
N GLY A 80 17.76 14.37 25.17
CA GLY A 80 18.64 13.30 24.73
C GLY A 80 18.92 13.32 23.25
N SER A 81 19.67 14.31 22.76
CA SER A 81 20.44 14.13 21.54
C SER A 81 21.43 12.99 21.79
N THR A 82 21.30 11.88 21.08
CA THR A 82 22.41 10.96 20.85
C THR A 82 22.17 10.19 19.56
N THR A 83 22.90 10.62 18.54
CA THR A 83 23.31 9.82 17.40
C THR A 83 23.83 8.47 17.88
N GLU A 84 23.12 7.39 17.58
CA GLU A 84 23.74 6.07 17.41
C GLU A 84 23.07 5.34 16.23
N SER A 85 23.81 5.35 15.12
CA SER A 85 23.66 4.34 14.09
C SER A 85 24.12 3.02 14.69
N THR A 86 23.24 2.02 14.74
CA THR A 86 23.52 0.65 14.28
C THR A 86 22.33 -0.28 14.56
N ASN A 87 21.90 -1.01 13.53
CA ASN A 87 21.00 -2.17 13.58
C ASN A 87 19.50 -1.96 13.84
N GLY A 88 18.94 -0.79 13.58
CA GLY A 88 17.52 -0.66 13.26
C GLY A 88 17.31 -0.92 11.78
N ARG A 89 16.63 -2.01 11.37
CA ARG A 89 16.21 -2.23 9.97
C ARG A 89 15.51 -0.95 9.49
N LEU A 90 16.20 -0.13 8.69
CA LEU A 90 15.66 1.11 8.16
C LEU A 90 14.26 0.84 7.62
N LYS A 91 13.28 1.55 8.20
CA LYS A 91 11.88 1.36 7.87
C LYS A 91 11.68 1.94 6.49
N ALA A 92 11.79 1.11 5.46
CA ALA A 92 11.58 1.51 4.08
C ALA A 92 10.47 0.67 3.46
N SER A 93 9.66 1.30 2.61
CA SER A 93 8.74 0.56 1.77
C SER A 93 9.52 -0.38 0.83
N PRO A 94 9.01 -1.59 0.52
CA PRO A 94 9.68 -2.50 -0.40
C PRO A 94 9.96 -1.88 -1.78
N LEU A 95 9.07 -0.98 -2.21
CA LEU A 95 9.20 -0.25 -3.46
C LEU A 95 10.34 0.77 -3.40
N ALA A 96 10.40 1.59 -2.35
CA ALA A 96 11.51 2.52 -2.10
C ALA A 96 12.85 1.79 -2.04
N LYS A 97 12.89 0.60 -1.42
CA LYS A 97 14.12 -0.18 -1.30
C LYS A 97 14.63 -0.72 -2.63
N LYS A 98 13.73 -1.09 -3.54
CA LYS A 98 14.10 -1.45 -4.92
C LYS A 98 14.60 -0.22 -5.68
N MET A 99 13.82 0.86 -5.67
CA MET A 99 14.17 2.10 -6.37
C MET A 99 15.49 2.72 -5.92
N ALA A 100 15.75 2.76 -4.61
CA ALA A 100 17.01 3.26 -4.07
C ALA A 100 18.19 2.39 -4.53
N LYS A 101 18.03 1.06 -4.58
CA LYS A 101 19.06 0.15 -5.10
C LYS A 101 19.31 0.37 -6.59
N ASP A 102 18.26 0.54 -7.38
CA ASP A 102 18.34 0.74 -8.83
C ASP A 102 18.97 2.09 -9.19
N LEU A 103 18.73 3.12 -8.38
CA LEU A 103 19.29 4.48 -8.53
C LEU A 103 20.65 4.65 -7.83
N GLY A 104 21.13 3.64 -7.10
CA GLY A 104 22.37 3.72 -6.34
C GLY A 104 22.32 4.64 -5.11
N PHE A 105 21.13 4.93 -4.60
CA PHE A 105 20.94 5.75 -3.40
C PHE A 105 21.04 4.92 -2.12
N ASP A 106 21.72 5.48 -1.13
CA ASP A 106 21.77 4.89 0.20
C ASP A 106 20.49 5.25 0.97
N ILE A 107 19.66 4.24 1.21
CA ILE A 107 18.37 4.40 1.88
C ILE A 107 18.50 4.91 3.32
N GLY A 108 19.67 4.81 3.94
CA GLY A 108 19.96 5.40 5.25
C GLY A 108 20.12 6.91 5.22
N LYS A 109 20.42 7.48 4.05
CA LYS A 109 20.60 8.93 3.87
C LYS A 109 19.34 9.63 3.38
N ILE A 110 18.31 8.87 3.05
CA ILE A 110 17.02 9.39 2.57
C ILE A 110 16.13 9.60 3.79
N GLN A 111 15.67 10.83 3.99
CA GLN A 111 14.69 11.14 5.03
C GLN A 111 13.32 10.57 4.62
N GLY A 112 12.79 9.65 5.42
CA GLY A 112 11.49 9.04 5.16
C GLY A 112 10.34 9.90 5.66
N SER A 113 9.41 10.28 4.77
CA SER A 113 8.22 11.07 5.13
C SER A 113 6.99 10.21 5.45
N GLY A 114 7.11 8.88 5.38
CA GLY A 114 6.02 7.95 5.69
C GLY A 114 5.84 7.68 7.18
N GLU A 115 4.73 7.03 7.52
CA GLU A 115 4.34 6.66 8.90
C GLU A 115 5.51 6.04 9.70
N GLY A 116 5.84 6.68 10.83
CA GLY A 116 6.95 6.28 11.71
C GLY A 116 8.35 6.45 11.10
N GLY A 117 8.54 7.46 10.24
CA GLY A 117 9.82 7.77 9.58
C GLY A 117 10.14 6.83 8.42
N ARG A 118 9.12 6.28 7.76
CA ARG A 118 9.28 5.28 6.71
C ARG A 118 9.69 5.93 5.38
N VAL A 119 10.71 5.40 4.72
CA VAL A 119 11.09 5.83 3.36
C VAL A 119 10.07 5.32 2.33
N THR A 120 9.41 6.24 1.65
CA THR A 120 8.41 5.98 0.60
C THR A 120 9.01 6.16 -0.79
N LYS A 121 8.26 5.80 -1.84
CA LYS A 121 8.66 6.00 -3.24
C LYS A 121 9.02 7.46 -3.50
N HIS A 122 8.18 8.38 -3.03
CA HIS A 122 8.33 9.80 -3.31
C HIS A 122 9.60 10.38 -2.67
N ASP A 123 9.98 9.88 -1.50
CA ASP A 123 11.21 10.29 -0.81
C ASP A 123 12.45 9.91 -1.62
N VAL A 124 12.45 8.72 -2.25
CA VAL A 124 13.57 8.26 -3.11
C VAL A 124 13.62 9.06 -4.42
N GLU A 125 12.48 9.38 -5.02
CA GLU A 125 12.40 10.18 -6.25
C GLU A 125 12.81 11.64 -6.02
N SER A 126 12.47 12.19 -4.85
CA SER A 126 12.78 13.56 -4.46
C SER A 126 14.18 13.70 -3.88
N TYR A 127 14.85 12.58 -3.58
CA TYR A 127 16.19 12.56 -3.02
C TYR A 127 17.21 13.08 -4.05
N LYS A 128 17.68 14.29 -3.82
CA LYS A 128 18.82 14.85 -4.54
C LYS A 128 20.08 14.62 -3.72
N PRO A 129 21.03 13.81 -4.18
CA PRO A 129 22.32 13.72 -3.52
C PRO A 129 22.99 15.09 -3.63
N SER A 130 23.00 15.84 -2.54
CA SER A 130 23.84 17.03 -2.43
C SER A 130 25.28 16.53 -2.38
N ALA A 131 25.96 16.64 -3.52
CA ALA A 131 27.38 16.37 -3.63
C ALA A 131 28.11 17.32 -2.67
N THR A 132 28.49 16.81 -1.50
CA THR A 132 29.54 17.45 -0.72
C THR A 132 30.84 17.17 -1.47
N LEU A 133 31.19 18.09 -2.38
CA LEU A 133 32.53 18.21 -2.94
C LEU A 133 33.47 18.50 -1.77
N SER A 134 34.06 17.44 -1.22
CA SER A 134 35.14 17.55 -0.24
C SER A 134 36.42 17.84 -1.03
N THR A 135 36.76 19.12 -1.07
CA THR A 135 38.03 19.66 -1.55
C THR A 135 39.21 18.92 -0.90
N LYS A 136 40.16 18.45 -1.70
CA LYS A 136 41.53 18.20 -1.25
C LYS A 136 42.49 18.59 -2.36
#